data_AF-A0A960AMN8-F1
#
_entry.id   AF-A0A960AMN8-F1
#
_cell.length_a   1.000
_cell.length_b   1.000
_cell.length_c   1.000
_cell.angle_alpha   90.00
_cell.angle_beta   90.00
_cell.angle_gamma   90.00
#
_symmetry.space_group_name_H-M   'P 1'
#
loop_
_entity.id
_entity.type
_entity.pdbx_description
1 polymer ?
#
loop_
_entity_poly.entity_id
_entity_poly.type
_entity_poly.pdbx_seq_one_letter_code
_entity_poly.pdbx_strand_id
1 'polypeptide(L)' 'MITSYEVVADSTESAREMAISQARAQGYTRIEAVFTTSLGDRRYTVQMTVSR' A
#
# COMPACT_ATOMS: atom_id res chain seq x y z
N MET A 1 3.37 7.84 -10.86
CA MET A 1 3.66 8.58 -9.61
C MET A 1 3.99 7.57 -8.53
N ILE A 2 4.97 7.83 -7.67
CA ILE A 2 5.27 6.95 -6.53
C ILE A 2 4.56 7.51 -5.31
N THR A 3 3.85 6.66 -4.57
CA THR A 3 3.16 6.99 -3.31
C THR A 3 3.45 5.92 -2.26
N SER A 4 3.28 6.24 -0.98
CA SER A 4 3.52 5.34 0.14
C SER A 4 2.41 5.42 1.17
N TYR A 5 1.98 4.27 1.67
CA TYR A 5 0.94 4.16 2.70
C TYR A 5 1.52 3.44 3.91
N GLU A 6 1.35 4.03 5.09
CA GLU A 6 1.57 3.33 6.35
C GLU A 6 0.25 2.70 6.80
N VAL A 7 0.27 1.41 7.06
CA VAL A 7 -0.92 0.64 7.43
C VAL A 7 -0.60 -0.29 8.60
N VAL A 8 -1.59 -0.49 9.47
CA VAL A 8 -1.56 -1.50 10.52
C VAL A 8 -2.36 -2.70 10.02
N ALA A 9 -1.73 -3.87 9.94
CA ALA A 9 -2.35 -5.08 9.42
C ALA A 9 -1.80 -6.34 10.11
N ASP A 10 -2.54 -7.45 10.09
CA ASP A 10 -2.05 -8.70 10.70
C ASP A 10 -1.01 -9.42 9.83
N SER A 11 -0.90 -9.06 8.55
CA SER A 11 0.04 -9.66 7.60
C SER A 11 0.46 -8.70 6.49
N THR A 12 1.57 -9.02 5.82
CA THR A 12 2.07 -8.30 4.64
C THR A 12 1.04 -8.26 3.51
N GLU A 13 0.24 -9.33 3.34
CA GLU A 13 -0.79 -9.42 2.31
C GLU A 13 -1.97 -8.48 2.64
N SER A 14 -2.45 -8.52 3.88
CA SER A 14 -3.49 -7.62 4.35
C SER A 14 -3.05 -6.15 4.25
N ALA A 15 -1.80 -5.84 4.60
CA ALA A 15 -1.23 -4.50 4.44
C ALA A 15 -1.27 -4.04 2.97
N ARG A 16 -0.89 -4.92 2.04
CA ARG A 16 -0.91 -4.65 0.61
C ARG A 16 -2.32 -4.33 0.12
N GLU A 17 -3.30 -5.15 0.47
CA GLU A 17 -4.70 -4.94 0.06
C GLU A 17 -5.28 -3.64 0.62
N MET A 18 -5.01 -3.34 1.90
CA MET A 18 -5.43 -2.10 2.54
C MET A 18 -4.85 -0.87 1.83
N ALA A 19 -3.55 -0.88 1.52
CA ALA A 19 -2.92 0.21 0.81
C ALA A 19 -3.45 0.37 -0.63
N ILE A 20 -3.71 -0.74 -1.34
CA ILE A 20 -4.34 -0.71 -2.67
C ILE A 20 -5.74 -0.11 -2.60
N SER A 21 -6.54 -0.49 -1.60
CA SER A 21 -7.87 0.06 -1.39
C SER A 21 -7.83 1.57 -1.16
N GLN A 22 -6.88 2.05 -0.34
CA GLN A 22 -6.67 3.49 -0.13
C GLN A 22 -6.24 4.23 -1.40
N ALA A 23 -5.35 3.64 -2.20
CA ALA A 23 -4.93 4.23 -3.47
C ALA A 23 -6.10 4.36 -4.46
N ARG A 24 -6.95 3.33 -4.55
CA ARG A 24 -8.16 3.38 -5.38
C ARG A 24 -9.16 4.42 -4.89
N ALA A 25 -9.34 4.56 -3.58
CA ALA A 25 -10.20 5.59 -2.99
C ALA A 25 -9.71 7.02 -3.30
N GLN A 26 -8.40 7.21 -3.51
CA GLN A 26 -7.81 8.47 -3.97
C GLN A 26 -7.91 8.69 -5.49
N GLY A 27 -8.53 7.75 -6.22
CA GLY A 27 -8.76 7.84 -7.65
C GLY A 27 -7.61 7.31 -8.52
N TYR A 28 -6.65 6.57 -7.96
CA TYR A 28 -5.66 5.87 -8.76
C TYR A 28 -6.26 4.59 -9.35
N THR A 29 -6.18 4.45 -10.68
CA THR A 29 -6.82 3.34 -11.42
C THR A 29 -5.83 2.22 -11.71
N ARG A 30 -4.57 2.57 -12.00
CA ARG A 30 -3.47 1.64 -12.29
C ARG A 30 -2.48 1.61 -11.14
N ILE A 31 -2.14 0.40 -10.70
CA ILE A 31 -1.18 0.11 -9.63
C ILE A 31 -0.27 -1.00 -10.16
N GLU A 32 1.03 -0.75 -10.28
CA GLU A 32 1.95 -1.66 -10.98
C GLU A 32 2.94 -2.34 -10.04
N ALA A 33 3.76 -1.54 -9.35
CA ALA A 33 4.74 -2.02 -8.40
C ALA A 33 4.22 -1.78 -6.99
N VAL A 34 4.27 -2.79 -6.12
CA VAL A 34 3.90 -2.69 -4.71
C VAL A 34 4.99 -3.33 -3.87
N PHE A 35 5.68 -2.53 -3.07
CA PHE A 35 6.72 -2.95 -2.15
C PHE A 35 6.22 -2.76 -0.72
N THR A 36 6.10 -3.86 0.02
CA THR A 36 5.66 -3.84 1.42
C THR A 36 6.86 -4.06 2.34
N THR A 37 7.12 -3.11 3.22
CA THR A 37 8.16 -3.18 4.25
C THR A 37 7.50 -3.30 5.61
N SER A 38 7.88 -4.30 6.39
CA SER A 38 7.44 -4.40 7.79
C SER A 38 8.26 -3.44 8.66
N LEU A 39 7.58 -2.63 9.46
CA LEU A 39 8.18 -1.72 10.43
C LEU A 39 8.19 -2.28 11.86
N GLY A 40 7.60 -3.47 12.07
CA GLY A 40 7.38 -4.05 13.40
C GLY A 40 6.01 -3.68 13.98
N ASP A 41 5.57 -4.37 15.05
CA ASP A 41 4.26 -4.16 15.70
C ASP A 41 3.08 -4.08 14.73
N ARG A 42 3.01 -4.99 13.75
CA ARG A 42 1.95 -5.03 12.73
C ARG A 42 1.86 -3.78 11.84
N ARG A 43 2.87 -2.91 11.87
CA ARG A 43 2.97 -1.73 11.00
C ARG A 43 3.74 -2.08 9.74
N TYR A 44 3.23 -1.60 8.62
CA TYR A 44 3.80 -1.81 7.30
C TYR A 44 3.81 -0.51 6.52
N THR A 45 4.89 -0.26 5.79
CA THR A 45 4.92 0.75 4.73
C THR A 45 4.73 0.05 3.39
N VAL A 46 3.72 0.45 2.64
CA VAL A 46 3.46 -0.04 1.30
C VAL A 46 3.76 1.08 0.31
N GLN A 47 4.88 0.95 -0.42
CA GLN A 47 5.24 1.86 -1.50
C GLN A 47 4.69 1.33 -2.81
N MET A 48 4.09 2.20 -3.61
CA MET A 48 3.51 1.80 -4.88
C MET A 48 3.68 2.83 -5.99
N THR A 49 3.80 2.33 -7.21
CA THR A 49 3.73 3.15 -8.42
C THR A 49 2.30 3.14 -8.95
N VAL A 50 1.70 4.32 -9.00
CA VAL A 50 0.30 4.54 -9.35
C VAL A 50 0.14 5.53 -10.50
N SER A 51 -0.93 5.37 -11.27
CA SER A 51 -1.43 6.38 -12.20
C SER A 51 -2.94 6.49 -12.11
N ARG A 52 -3.46 7.63 -12.58
CA ARG A 52 -4.88 7.79 -12.88
C ARG A 52 -5.19 7.16 -14.23
#